data_AF-A0A9P7N8S6-F1
#
_entry.id   AF-A0A9P7N8S6-F1
#
_cell.length_a   1.000
_cell.length_b   1.000
_cell.length_c   1.000
_cell.angle_alpha   90.00
_cell.angle_beta   90.00
_cell.angle_gamma   90.00
#
_symmetry.space_group_name_H-M   'P 1'
#
loop_
_entity.id
_entity.type
_entity.pdbx_description
1 polymer ?
#
loop_
_entity_poly.entity_id
_entity_poly.type
_entity_poly.pdbx_seq_one_letter_code
_entity_poly.pdbx_strand_id
1 'polypeptide(L)'
;MFYGIVGVSGLAFVCALELIPEINEGMKLVKFTEEFKMKMAICMALDYIVCFVIEKSLKIIFSDYQARDIAVRRPDQLAREHARRQVQAEKKAAEEERKRLEKVEEFERQVAERRRKLEEWRSGRRAQ
;
A
#
# COMPACT_ATOMS: atom_id res chain seq x y z
N MET A 1 -1.10 7.31 19.29
CA MET A 1 -0.17 8.45 19.35
C MET A 1 -0.79 9.72 18.79
N PHE A 2 -1.26 9.73 17.53
CA PHE A 2 -1.80 10.93 16.86
C PHE A 2 -2.83 11.72 17.70
N TYR A 3 -3.92 11.08 18.14
CA TYR A 3 -4.96 11.75 18.95
C TYR A 3 -4.46 12.30 20.28
N GLY A 4 -3.47 11.63 20.90
CA GLY A 4 -2.83 12.12 22.11
C GLY A 4 -2.09 13.42 21.86
N ILE A 5 -1.27 13.47 20.79
CA ILE A 5 -0.51 14.66 20.40
C ILE A 5 -1.46 15.81 20.05
N VAL A 6 -2.47 15.56 19.22
CA VAL A 6 -3.46 16.59 18.85
C VAL A 6 -4.18 17.13 20.09
N GLY A 7 -4.59 16.23 21.00
CA GLY A 7 -5.25 16.60 22.25
C GLY A 7 -4.38 17.47 23.15
N VAL A 8 -3.14 17.06 23.44
CA VAL A 8 -2.25 17.84 24.33
C VAL A 8 -1.75 19.12 23.68
N SER A 9 -1.53 19.15 22.36
CA SER A 9 -1.18 20.38 21.64
C SER A 9 -2.32 21.38 21.68
N GLY A 10 -3.55 20.94 21.40
CA GLY A 10 -4.74 21.79 21.52
C GLY A 10 -4.94 22.33 22.94
N LEU A 11 -4.84 21.45 23.94
CA LEU A 11 -4.90 21.84 25.35
C LEU A 11 -3.84 22.87 25.70
N ALA A 12 -2.59 22.69 25.28
CA ALA A 12 -1.50 23.63 25.57
C ALA A 12 -1.80 25.04 25.04
N PHE A 13 -2.35 25.19 23.83
CA PHE A 13 -2.73 26.49 23.28
C PHE A 13 -3.97 27.10 23.98
N VAL A 14 -4.96 26.27 24.34
CA VAL A 14 -6.11 26.72 25.14
C VAL A 14 -5.64 27.31 26.47
N CYS A 15 -4.65 26.68 27.12
CA CYS A 15 -4.11 27.14 28.38
C CYS A 15 -3.24 28.39 28.25
N ALA A 16 -2.37 28.41 27.22
CA ALA A 16 -1.45 29.53 26.97
C ALA A 16 -2.18 30.83 26.64
N LEU A 17 -3.29 30.74 25.89
CA LEU A 17 -4.12 31.88 25.52
C LEU A 17 -5.26 32.16 26.52
N GLU A 18 -5.41 31.32 27.55
CA GLU A 18 -6.52 31.36 28.51
C GLU A 18 -7.92 31.39 27.84
N LEU A 19 -8.12 30.61 26.77
CA LEU A 19 -9.38 30.59 26.02
C LEU A 19 -10.55 30.04 26.85
N ILE A 20 -10.25 29.13 27.78
CA ILE A 20 -11.22 28.52 28.69
C ILE A 20 -10.65 28.66 30.11
N PRO A 21 -11.00 29.74 30.84
CA PRO A 21 -10.40 30.03 32.15
C PRO A 21 -10.71 28.95 33.20
N GLU A 22 -11.83 28.25 33.10
CA GLU A 22 -12.21 27.15 34.00
C GLU A 22 -11.20 26.00 33.97
N ILE A 23 -10.62 25.74 32.79
CA ILE A 23 -9.57 24.73 32.62
C ILE A 23 -8.29 25.19 33.33
N ASN A 24 -7.91 26.46 33.17
CA ASN A 24 -6.73 27.02 33.81
C ASN A 24 -6.85 27.05 35.33
N GLU A 25 -8.02 27.42 35.86
CA GLU A 25 -8.31 27.36 37.29
C GLU A 25 -8.28 25.93 37.83
N GLY A 26 -8.83 24.96 37.09
CA GLY A 26 -8.75 23.53 37.43
C GLY A 26 -7.31 23.00 37.51
N MET A 27 -6.41 23.53 36.68
CA MET A 27 -4.97 23.23 36.71
C MET A 27 -4.16 24.15 37.64
N LYS A 28 -4.81 25.10 38.31
CA LYS A 28 -4.19 26.08 39.23
C LYS A 28 -3.14 26.98 38.56
N LEU A 29 -3.40 27.41 37.33
CA LEU A 29 -2.59 28.41 36.64
C LEU A 29 -2.91 29.83 37.15
N VAL A 30 -1.88 30.68 37.25
CA VAL A 30 -2.05 32.09 37.59
C VAL A 30 -2.58 32.86 36.37
N LYS A 31 -3.43 33.86 36.60
CA LYS A 31 -3.97 34.71 35.52
C LYS A 31 -2.84 35.47 34.82
N PHE A 32 -2.74 35.31 33.51
CA PHE A 32 -1.71 35.94 32.69
C PHE A 32 -2.11 37.34 32.22
N THR A 33 -1.13 38.22 32.03
CA THR A 33 -1.32 39.48 31.31
C THR A 33 -1.42 39.22 29.81
N GLU A 34 -2.10 40.08 29.06
CA GLU A 34 -2.30 39.89 27.62
C GLU A 34 -0.97 39.81 26.86
N GLU A 35 -0.01 40.65 27.21
CA GLU A 35 1.34 40.62 26.64
C GLU A 35 2.04 39.29 26.90
N PHE A 36 1.87 38.72 28.10
CA PHE A 36 2.49 37.45 28.46
C PHE A 36 1.89 36.28 27.68
N LYS A 37 0.56 36.22 27.53
CA LYS A 37 -0.14 35.20 26.74
C LYS A 37 0.39 35.14 25.31
N MET A 38 0.48 36.31 24.67
CA MET A 38 0.94 36.41 23.29
C MET A 38 2.42 36.01 23.15
N LYS A 39 3.29 36.47 24.04
CA LYS A 39 4.71 36.05 24.04
C LYS A 39 4.85 34.54 24.22
N MET A 40 4.13 33.96 25.17
CA MET A 40 4.17 32.52 25.44
C MET A 40 3.71 31.71 24.22
N ALA A 41 2.55 32.05 23.63
CA ALA A 41 2.02 31.35 22.47
C ALA A 41 2.95 31.46 21.24
N ILE A 42 3.52 32.64 21.00
CA ILE A 42 4.48 32.86 19.91
C ILE A 42 5.76 32.06 20.14
N CYS A 43 6.32 32.08 21.36
CA CYS A 43 7.51 31.29 21.69
C CYS A 43 7.29 29.79 21.47
N MET A 44 6.14 29.25 21.90
CA MET A 44 5.79 27.84 21.67
C MET A 44 5.70 27.50 20.17
N ALA A 45 5.06 28.36 19.38
CA ALA A 45 4.94 28.15 17.93
C ALA A 45 6.29 28.25 17.22
N LEU A 46 7.11 29.24 17.58
CA LEU A 46 8.45 29.41 17.03
C LEU A 46 9.36 28.25 17.37
N ASP A 47 9.36 27.78 18.63
CA ASP A 47 10.16 26.63 19.05
C ASP A 47 9.84 25.38 18.23
N TYR A 48 8.56 25.08 18.05
CA TYR A 48 8.12 23.95 17.23
C TYR A 48 8.58 24.06 15.78
N ILE A 49 8.40 25.22 15.15
CA ILE A 49 8.79 25.47 13.75
C ILE A 49 10.31 25.37 13.60
N VAL A 50 11.07 26.00 14.50
CA VAL A 50 12.54 26.00 14.45
C VAL A 50 13.09 24.59 14.63
N CYS A 51 12.59 23.85 15.62
CA CYS A 51 12.99 22.45 15.83
C CYS A 51 12.68 21.59 14.59
N PHE A 52 11.51 21.75 13.98
CA PHE A 52 11.13 21.03 12.76
C PHE A 52 12.05 21.38 11.58
N VAL A 53 12.32 22.67 11.37
CA VAL A 53 13.19 23.14 10.29
C VAL A 53 14.61 22.62 10.47
N ILE A 54 15.15 22.67 11.70
CA ILE A 54 16.47 22.10 12.02
C ILE A 54 16.48 20.60 11.73
N GLU A 55 15.49 19.84 12.22
CA GLU A 55 15.40 18.39 11.97
C GLU A 55 15.41 18.08 10.47
N LYS A 56 14.57 18.78 9.69
CA LYS A 56 14.48 18.57 8.24
C LYS A 56 15.77 18.95 7.54
N SER A 57 16.40 20.07 7.92
CA SER A 57 17.65 20.52 7.34
C SER A 57 18.77 19.51 7.60
N LEU A 58 18.91 19.06 8.85
CA LEU A 58 19.89 18.04 9.22
C LEU A 58 19.63 16.71 8.52
N LYS A 59 18.36 16.30 8.42
CA LYS A 59 18.00 15.09 7.69
C LYS A 59 18.37 15.21 6.21
N ILE A 60 18.11 16.34 5.55
CA ILE A 60 18.47 16.52 4.14
C ILE A 60 19.99 16.49 3.93
N ILE A 61 20.75 17.14 4.80
CA ILE A 61 22.21 17.30 4.63
C ILE A 61 22.98 16.05 5.06
N PHE A 62 22.54 15.38 6.12
CA PHE A 62 23.32 14.33 6.78
C PHE A 62 22.68 12.94 6.74
N SER A 63 21.47 12.78 6.20
CA SER A 63 20.91 11.43 6.09
C SER A 63 21.57 10.64 4.97
N ASP A 64 22.14 9.50 5.33
CA ASP A 64 22.50 8.46 4.39
C ASP A 64 21.37 7.42 4.33
N TYR A 65 20.44 7.64 3.41
CA TYR A 65 19.34 6.70 3.12
C TYR A 65 19.67 5.72 2.00
N GLN A 66 20.94 5.59 1.60
CA GLN A 66 21.29 4.67 0.53
C GLN A 66 21.11 3.21 0.98
N ALA A 67 20.48 2.43 0.10
CA ALA A 67 20.41 1.00 0.28
C ALA A 67 21.84 0.44 0.17
N ARG A 68 22.19 -0.49 1.06
CA ARG A 68 23.50 -1.15 1.01
C ARG A 68 23.70 -1.85 -0.34
N ASP A 69 24.95 -1.94 -0.78
CA ASP A 69 25.33 -2.55 -2.07
C ASP A 69 24.76 -3.96 -2.30
N ILE A 70 24.55 -4.74 -1.23
CA ILE A 70 23.92 -6.06 -1.29
C ILE A 70 22.46 -6.04 -1.79
N ALA A 71 21.77 -4.91 -1.66
CA ALA A 71 20.42 -4.71 -2.17
C ALA A 71 20.41 -4.36 -3.66
N VAL A 72 21.57 -3.96 -4.23
CA VAL A 72 21.70 -3.70 -5.66
C VAL A 72 21.66 -5.03 -6.41
N ARG A 73 20.63 -5.21 -7.24
CA ARG A 73 20.51 -6.40 -8.09
C ARG A 73 21.60 -6.35 -9.16
N ARG A 74 22.55 -7.28 -9.06
CA ARG A 74 23.63 -7.40 -10.03
C ARG A 74 23.09 -7.89 -11.38
N PRO A 75 23.67 -7.45 -12.51
CA PRO A 75 23.19 -7.80 -13.85
C PRO A 75 23.24 -9.32 -14.10
N ASP A 76 24.20 -10.03 -13.52
CA ASP A 76 24.30 -11.49 -13.60
C ASP A 76 23.14 -12.20 -12.87
N GLN A 77 22.72 -11.67 -11.72
CA GLN A 77 21.57 -12.18 -10.97
C GLN A 77 20.28 -11.98 -11.77
N LEU A 78 20.10 -10.80 -12.38
CA LEU A 78 18.95 -10.50 -13.23
C LEU A 78 18.92 -11.42 -14.45
N ALA A 79 20.05 -11.61 -15.15
CA ALA A 79 20.12 -12.50 -16.30
C ALA A 79 19.74 -13.94 -15.96
N ARG A 80 20.22 -14.48 -14.83
CA ARG A 80 19.82 -15.80 -14.33
C ARG A 80 18.34 -15.88 -13.99
N GLU A 81 17.79 -14.83 -13.36
CA GLU A 81 16.37 -14.77 -13.04
C GLU A 81 15.50 -14.72 -14.31
N HIS A 82 15.87 -13.90 -15.30
CA HIS A 82 15.20 -13.81 -16.60
C HIS A 82 15.25 -15.15 -17.35
N ALA A 83 16.40 -15.81 -17.41
CA ALA A 83 16.53 -17.12 -18.02
C ALA A 83 15.63 -18.16 -17.34
N ARG A 84 15.58 -18.18 -16.00
CA ARG A 84 14.68 -19.06 -15.24
C ARG A 84 13.21 -18.75 -15.50
N ARG A 85 12.84 -17.47 -15.57
CA ARG A 85 11.48 -17.02 -15.86
C ARG A 85 11.05 -17.39 -17.29
N GLN A 86 11.94 -17.26 -18.28
CA GLN A 86 11.67 -17.66 -19.67
C GLN A 86 11.41 -19.16 -19.78
N VAL A 87 12.30 -20.00 -19.22
CA VAL A 87 12.10 -21.46 -19.23
C VAL A 87 10.82 -21.88 -18.52
N GLN A 88 10.46 -21.23 -17.41
CA GLN A 88 9.19 -21.51 -16.72
C GLN A 88 7.97 -21.07 -17.54
N ALA A 89 8.04 -19.90 -18.20
CA ALA A 89 6.98 -19.41 -19.07
C ALA A 89 6.76 -20.33 -20.28
N GLU A 90 7.84 -20.80 -20.91
CA GLU A 90 7.80 -21.76 -22.02
C GLU A 90 7.19 -23.10 -21.58
N LYS A 91 7.62 -23.64 -20.43
CA LYS A 91 7.04 -24.88 -19.89
C LYS A 91 5.55 -24.73 -19.60
N LYS A 92 5.14 -23.60 -19.01
CA LYS A 92 3.73 -23.31 -18.72
C LYS A 92 2.92 -23.16 -20.01
N ALA A 93 3.45 -22.46 -21.01
CA ALA A 93 2.81 -22.32 -22.31
C ALA A 93 2.64 -23.67 -23.02
N ALA A 94 3.67 -24.54 -23.00
CA ALA A 94 3.60 -25.87 -23.57
C ALA A 94 2.59 -26.78 -22.82
N GLU A 95 2.51 -26.69 -21.50
CA GLU A 95 1.51 -27.42 -20.71
C GLU A 95 0.08 -26.91 -21.00
N GLU A 96 -0.11 -25.60 -21.12
CA GLU A 96 -1.39 -25.00 -21.49
C GLU A 96 -1.82 -25.39 -22.92
N GLU A 97 -0.88 -25.42 -23.87
CA GLU A 97 -1.12 -25.86 -25.24
C GLU A 97 -1.50 -27.35 -25.30
N ARG A 98 -0.77 -28.22 -24.58
CA ARG A 98 -1.12 -29.65 -24.45
C ARG A 98 -2.52 -29.85 -23.87
N LYS A 99 -2.84 -29.17 -22.77
CA LYS A 99 -4.19 -29.21 -22.17
C LYS A 99 -5.25 -28.69 -23.13
N ARG A 100 -4.92 -27.70 -23.96
CA ARG A 100 -5.84 -27.17 -24.98
C ARG A 100 -6.09 -28.19 -26.07
N LEU A 101 -5.06 -28.88 -26.56
CA LEU A 101 -5.20 -29.94 -27.55
C LEU A 101 -6.00 -31.13 -27.00
N GLU A 102 -5.70 -31.58 -25.78
CA GLU A 102 -6.46 -32.65 -25.12
C GLU A 102 -7.96 -32.29 -24.98
N LYS A 103 -8.27 -31.03 -24.62
CA LYS A 103 -9.66 -30.54 -24.58
C LYS A 103 -10.33 -30.50 -25.95
N VAL A 104 -9.59 -30.15 -27.01
CA VAL A 104 -10.12 -30.15 -28.38
C VAL A 104 -10.41 -31.58 -28.82
N GLU A 105 -9.51 -32.53 -28.57
CA GLU A 105 -9.73 -33.95 -28.90
C GLU A 105 -10.92 -34.54 -28.15
N GLU A 106 -11.06 -34.24 -26.85
CA GLU A 106 -12.22 -34.67 -26.06
C GLU A 106 -13.53 -34.09 -26.62
N PHE A 107 -13.51 -32.81 -26.99
CA PHE A 107 -14.66 -32.15 -27.60
C PHE A 107 -15.04 -32.78 -28.95
N GLU A 108 -14.06 -33.10 -29.81
CA GLU A 108 -14.31 -33.80 -31.08
C GLU A 108 -14.94 -35.19 -30.88
N ARG A 109 -14.49 -35.96 -29.88
CA ARG A 109 -15.09 -37.25 -29.52
C ARG A 109 -16.55 -37.09 -29.08
N GLN A 110 -16.84 -36.11 -28.23
CA GLN A 110 -18.21 -35.81 -27.79
C GLN A 110 -19.11 -35.38 -28.95
N VAL A 111 -18.59 -34.57 -29.88
CA VAL A 111 -19.33 -34.14 -31.09
C VAL A 111 -19.61 -35.33 -32.01
N ALA A 112 -18.64 -36.23 -32.22
CA ALA A 112 -18.82 -37.43 -33.03
C ALA A 112 -19.87 -38.38 -32.41
N GLU A 113 -19.83 -38.60 -31.09
CA GLU A 113 -20.84 -39.37 -30.38
C GLU A 113 -22.24 -38.74 -30.47
N ARG A 114 -22.34 -37.42 -30.26
CA ARG A 114 -23.62 -36.70 -30.40
C ARG A 114 -24.16 -36.80 -31.82
N ARG A 115 -23.30 -36.70 -32.84
CA ARG A 115 -23.69 -36.85 -34.24
C ARG A 115 -24.22 -38.26 -34.53
N ARG A 116 -23.55 -39.30 -34.04
CA ARG A 116 -24.02 -40.70 -34.17
C ARG A 116 -25.38 -40.91 -33.50
N LYS A 117 -25.57 -40.44 -32.27
CA LYS A 117 -26.88 -40.48 -31.58
C LYS A 117 -27.97 -39.74 -32.35
N LEU A 118 -27.64 -38.60 -32.97
CA LEU A 118 -28.57 -37.84 -33.80
C LEU A 118 -28.92 -38.60 -35.09
N GLU A 119 -27.95 -39.26 -35.73
CA GLU A 119 -28.16 -40.08 -36.92
C GLU A 119 -29.02 -41.32 -36.61
N GLU A 120 -28.78 -42.00 -35.48
CA GLU A 120 -29.63 -43.09 -34.96
C GLU A 120 -31.06 -42.64 -34.67
N TRP A 121 -31.23 -41.46 -34.04
CA TRP A 121 -32.55 -40.90 -33.81
C TRP A 121 -33.26 -40.49 -35.11
N ARG A 122 -32.52 -40.00 -36.12
CA ARG A 122 -33.06 -39.68 -37.44
C ARG A 122 -33.44 -40.92 -38.24
N SER A 123 -32.69 -42.01 -38.16
CA SER A 123 -33.00 -43.27 -38.85
C SER A 123 -34.16 -44.00 -38.19
N GLY A 124 -34.25 -44.00 -36.86
CA GLY A 124 -35.38 -44.56 -36.11
C GLY A 124 -36.71 -43.85 -36.40
N ARG A 125 -36.66 -42.57 -36.80
CA ARG A 125 -37.84 -41.79 -37.18
C ARG A 125 -38.28 -41.99 -38.64
N ARG A 126 -37.44 -42.58 -39.50
CA ARG A 126 -37.81 -42.96 -40.89
C ARG A 126 -38.35 -44.39 -41.00
N ALA A 127 -38.21 -45.20 -39.95
CA ALA A 127 -38.66 -46.58 -39.89
C ALA A 127 -40.04 -46.76 -39.23
N GLN A 128 -40.79 -45.66 -39.05
CA GLN A 128 -42.14 -45.62 -38.49
C GLN A 128 -43.09 -44.93 -39.46
#